data_AF-A0A895AHT3-F1
#
_entry.id   AF-A0A895AHT3-F1
#
_cell.length_a   1.000
_cell.length_b   1.000
_cell.length_c   1.000
_cell.angle_alpha   90.00
_cell.angle_beta   90.00
_cell.angle_gamma   90.00
#
_symmetry.space_group_name_H-M   'P 1'
#
loop_
_entity.id
_entity.type
_entity.pdbx_description
1 polymer ?
#
loop_
_entity_poly.entity_id
_entity_poly.type
_entity_poly.pdbx_seq_one_letter_code
_entity_poly.pdbx_strand_id
1 'polypeptide(L)'
;MAGADGQLARRFFENHPELFKTHRRDGYTWVYPRRAAFHLNRRKHRAKTADGDGATGNAAETGPDFAKDRARAMLSTVSELGSASLRADMLGELGTELASVADTWNVFERVRGTGPEYLCLPYRNRFNSSSRASDLRASWRRAWRRARRQYDDAVVVTLTTDPKRHDSIADATDSLIENKNRLSSWLVYDPESGPSRPGFRPSNLYVLEFTDSGIPHLHVVYFGVPWLTTQAALSRYWGDSRGQGDVVDVRCLSKRGGEFVMPTDALPDDPDADGKRTARSYLGKSLRSLSTVAGMDPEDVGEAASARRSEDPRDTDDALWKVALYWALERRFFGGSPELTNDDPDGDDADSLPHVRCYRYVGTARYNDIPGDIRDRAEFVLPGNGRPPPAEASGTG
;
A
#
# COMPACT_ATOMS: atom_id res chain seq x y z
N MET A 1 2.90 28.34 -47.12
CA MET A 1 1.90 29.22 -46.48
C MET A 1 1.23 28.42 -45.37
N ALA A 2 1.30 28.86 -44.11
CA ALA A 2 0.55 28.19 -43.04
C ALA A 2 -0.95 28.50 -43.21
N GLY A 3 -1.79 27.47 -43.29
CA GLY A 3 -3.24 27.59 -43.40
C GLY A 3 -3.87 28.31 -42.19
N ALA A 4 -5.17 28.61 -42.28
CA ALA A 4 -5.92 29.32 -41.24
C ALA A 4 -5.72 28.72 -39.83
N ASP A 5 -5.64 27.39 -39.73
CA ASP A 5 -5.40 26.67 -38.47
C ASP A 5 -3.99 26.90 -37.90
N GLY A 6 -2.98 27.04 -38.76
CA GLY A 6 -1.62 27.35 -38.34
C GLY A 6 -1.50 28.77 -37.78
N GLN A 7 -2.26 29.73 -38.31
CA GLN A 7 -2.32 31.08 -37.74
C GLN A 7 -3.10 31.12 -36.42
N LEU A 8 -4.15 30.32 -36.29
CA LEU A 8 -4.92 30.19 -35.05
C LEU A 8 -4.06 29.60 -33.92
N ALA A 9 -3.38 28.48 -34.18
CA ALA A 9 -2.47 27.86 -33.22
C ALA A 9 -1.32 28.80 -32.84
N ARG A 10 -0.74 29.50 -33.81
CA ARG A 10 0.33 30.47 -33.55
C ARG A 10 -0.15 31.60 -32.63
N ARG A 11 -1.31 32.19 -32.90
CA ARG A 11 -1.91 33.24 -32.05
C ARG A 11 -2.22 32.72 -30.65
N PHE A 12 -2.71 31.49 -30.53
CA PHE A 12 -2.97 30.88 -29.23
C PHE A 12 -1.70 30.79 -28.37
N PHE A 13 -0.60 30.25 -28.93
CA PHE A 13 0.64 30.13 -28.18
C PHE A 13 1.35 31.48 -27.94
N GLU A 14 1.26 32.42 -28.88
CA GLU A 14 1.78 33.79 -28.71
C GLU A 14 1.00 34.59 -27.65
N ASN A 15 -0.31 34.35 -27.51
CA ASN A 15 -1.18 35.04 -26.55
C ASN A 15 -1.15 34.44 -25.14
N HIS A 16 -0.50 33.30 -24.95
CA HIS A 16 -0.37 32.62 -23.67
C HIS A 16 1.10 32.39 -23.27
N PRO A 17 1.96 33.44 -23.23
CA PRO A 17 3.37 33.30 -22.90
C PRO A 17 3.62 32.82 -21.46
N GLU A 18 2.63 32.94 -20.58
CA GLU A 18 2.61 32.39 -19.23
C GLU A 18 2.45 30.86 -19.22
N LEU A 19 1.73 30.31 -20.21
CA LEU A 19 1.47 28.89 -20.35
C LEU A 19 2.45 28.21 -21.32
N PHE A 20 3.01 28.93 -22.28
CA PHE A 20 3.85 28.38 -23.33
C PHE A 20 5.10 29.23 -23.59
N LYS A 21 6.23 28.57 -23.87
CA LYS A 21 7.45 29.17 -24.40
C LYS A 21 7.54 28.81 -25.87
N THR A 22 7.68 29.80 -26.74
CA THR A 22 7.83 29.57 -28.18
C THR A 22 9.27 29.85 -28.63
N HIS A 23 9.79 29.03 -29.53
CA HIS A 23 11.12 29.18 -30.11
C HIS A 23 11.07 28.88 -31.61
N ARG A 24 11.68 29.73 -32.46
CA ARG A 24 11.75 29.47 -33.90
C ARG A 24 13.10 28.89 -34.26
N ARG A 25 13.10 27.71 -34.88
CA ARG A 25 14.30 27.04 -35.38
C ARG A 25 13.94 26.21 -36.61
N ASP A 26 14.79 26.24 -37.64
CA ASP A 26 14.68 25.42 -38.86
C ASP A 26 13.35 25.58 -39.61
N GLY A 27 12.76 26.78 -39.58
CA GLY A 27 11.48 27.08 -40.22
C GLY A 27 10.23 26.64 -39.42
N TYR A 28 10.42 26.00 -38.26
CA TYR A 28 9.35 25.55 -37.37
C TYR A 28 9.22 26.45 -36.13
N THR A 29 8.00 26.57 -35.62
CA THR A 29 7.75 27.17 -34.30
C THR A 29 7.59 26.05 -33.28
N TRP A 30 8.59 25.89 -32.43
CA TRP A 30 8.57 24.98 -31.31
C TRP A 30 7.80 25.64 -30.17
N VAL A 31 6.94 24.86 -29.53
CA VAL A 31 6.09 25.31 -28.43
C VAL A 31 6.31 24.38 -27.25
N TYR A 32 6.75 24.93 -26.13
CA TYR A 32 7.01 24.19 -24.90
C TYR A 32 6.02 24.66 -23.82
N PRO A 33 5.22 23.75 -23.21
CA PRO A 33 4.38 24.12 -22.09
C PRO A 33 5.24 24.54 -20.90
N ARG A 34 4.83 25.60 -20.20
CA ARG A 34 5.41 26.08 -18.95
C ARG A 34 4.66 25.51 -17.77
N ARG A 35 5.21 25.65 -16.57
CA ARG A 35 4.58 25.20 -15.31
C ARG A 35 3.10 25.59 -15.17
N ALA A 36 2.71 26.79 -15.56
CA ALA A 36 1.33 27.24 -15.45
C ALA A 36 0.35 26.44 -16.33
N ALA A 37 0.81 25.84 -17.42
CA ALA A 37 -0.02 24.94 -18.25
C ALA A 37 -0.42 23.65 -17.52
N PHE A 38 0.40 23.17 -16.56
CA PHE A 38 0.12 21.96 -15.77
C PHE A 38 -0.99 22.15 -14.73
N HIS A 39 -1.41 23.39 -14.47
CA HIS A 39 -2.49 23.70 -13.54
C HIS A 39 -3.84 23.92 -14.26
N LEU A 40 -3.89 23.73 -15.59
CA LEU A 40 -5.12 23.81 -16.38
C LEU A 40 -5.94 22.51 -16.25
N ASN A 41 -6.53 22.29 -15.07
CA ASN A 41 -7.30 21.08 -14.77
C ASN A 41 -8.73 21.06 -15.36
N ARG A 42 -9.08 22.01 -16.23
CA ARG A 42 -10.42 22.10 -16.84
C ARG A 42 -10.34 21.82 -18.33
N ARG A 43 -10.85 20.64 -18.74
CA ARG A 43 -11.28 20.41 -20.13
C ARG A 43 -12.27 21.52 -20.50
N LYS A 44 -11.95 22.32 -21.52
CA LYS A 44 -12.88 23.27 -22.17
C LYS A 44 -13.82 22.60 -23.18
N HIS A 45 -13.89 21.26 -23.19
CA HIS A 45 -15.00 20.57 -23.82
C HIS A 45 -16.20 20.65 -22.88
N ARG A 46 -17.14 21.52 -23.24
CA ARG A 46 -18.50 21.53 -22.70
C ARG A 46 -18.99 20.08 -22.71
N ALA A 47 -19.30 19.52 -21.53
CA ALA A 47 -20.03 18.27 -21.46
C ALA A 47 -21.23 18.39 -22.40
N LYS A 48 -21.36 17.47 -23.34
CA LYS A 48 -22.49 17.41 -24.26
C LYS A 48 -23.70 17.17 -23.35
N THR A 49 -24.48 18.21 -23.08
CA THR A 49 -25.81 18.07 -22.49
C THR A 49 -26.59 17.17 -23.43
N ALA A 50 -27.06 16.04 -22.90
CA ALA A 50 -27.90 15.10 -23.61
C ALA A 50 -29.27 15.74 -23.81
N ASP A 51 -29.43 16.47 -24.90
CA ASP A 51 -30.72 16.71 -25.53
C ASP A 51 -30.78 15.81 -26.76
N GLY A 52 -31.67 14.81 -26.75
CA GLY A 52 -31.92 13.97 -27.92
C GLY A 52 -32.33 12.54 -27.58
N ASP A 53 -33.64 12.38 -27.40
CA ASP A 53 -34.48 11.18 -27.52
C ASP A 53 -33.82 9.83 -27.91
N GLY A 54 -33.96 8.87 -27.00
CA GLY A 54 -34.44 7.51 -27.33
C GLY A 54 -33.67 6.72 -28.39
N ALA A 55 -32.48 6.23 -28.06
CA ALA A 55 -31.99 4.97 -28.61
C ALA A 55 -31.05 4.30 -27.59
N THR A 56 -31.36 3.04 -27.29
CA THR A 56 -30.66 2.11 -26.40
C THR A 56 -29.14 2.11 -26.61
N GLY A 57 -28.43 2.87 -25.78
CA GLY A 57 -26.97 2.83 -25.64
C GLY A 57 -26.61 2.08 -24.36
N ASN A 58 -25.76 1.06 -24.49
CA ASN A 58 -25.33 0.18 -23.42
C ASN A 58 -24.80 0.95 -22.19
N ALA A 59 -25.34 0.63 -21.02
CA ALA A 59 -24.88 1.10 -19.71
C ALA A 59 -23.55 0.43 -19.27
N ALA A 60 -22.55 0.38 -20.16
CA ALA A 60 -21.25 -0.27 -19.92
C ALA A 60 -20.07 0.72 -19.81
N GLU A 61 -20.29 2.03 -20.01
CA GLU A 61 -19.21 3.04 -20.03
C GLU A 61 -19.10 3.90 -18.75
N THR A 62 -19.46 3.35 -17.59
CA THR A 62 -19.26 4.02 -16.28
C THR A 62 -18.58 3.10 -15.27
N GLY A 63 -17.65 2.26 -15.73
CA GLY A 63 -16.78 1.48 -14.83
C GLY A 63 -15.72 2.36 -14.17
N PRO A 64 -15.12 1.93 -13.05
CA PRO A 64 -13.98 2.65 -12.48
C PRO A 64 -12.77 2.60 -13.42
N ASP A 65 -12.26 3.78 -13.78
CA ASP A 65 -11.14 3.90 -14.74
C ASP A 65 -9.82 3.35 -14.17
N PHE A 66 -9.63 3.40 -12.84
CA PHE A 66 -8.39 2.99 -12.17
C PHE A 66 -8.43 1.56 -11.62
N ALA A 67 -7.30 0.86 -11.70
CA ALA A 67 -7.16 -0.53 -11.23
C ALA A 67 -7.53 -0.69 -9.75
N LYS A 68 -7.09 0.25 -8.91
CA LYS A 68 -7.45 0.26 -7.49
C LYS A 68 -8.95 0.37 -7.28
N ASP A 69 -9.64 1.17 -8.07
CA ASP A 69 -11.07 1.39 -7.91
C ASP A 69 -11.88 0.17 -8.37
N ARG A 70 -11.43 -0.54 -9.42
CA ARG A 70 -12.00 -1.84 -9.80
C ARG A 70 -11.81 -2.90 -8.72
N ALA A 71 -10.60 -3.01 -8.17
CA ALA A 71 -10.29 -3.92 -7.08
C ALA A 71 -11.14 -3.62 -5.83
N ARG A 72 -11.32 -2.34 -5.49
CA ARG A 72 -12.21 -1.91 -4.40
C ARG A 72 -13.66 -2.22 -4.67
N ALA A 73 -14.15 -1.92 -5.87
CA ALA A 73 -15.53 -2.22 -6.26
C ALA A 73 -15.83 -3.72 -6.10
N MET A 74 -14.90 -4.59 -6.51
CA MET A 74 -14.99 -6.03 -6.26
C MET A 74 -15.08 -6.31 -4.76
N LEU A 75 -14.12 -5.84 -3.95
CA LEU A 75 -14.10 -6.13 -2.51
C LEU A 75 -15.27 -5.54 -1.70
N SER A 76 -15.95 -4.53 -2.24
CA SER A 76 -17.16 -3.94 -1.66
C SER A 76 -18.45 -4.70 -2.02
N THR A 77 -18.37 -5.74 -2.86
CA THR A 77 -19.55 -6.51 -3.30
C THR A 77 -19.50 -7.98 -2.93
N VAL A 78 -18.30 -8.54 -2.72
CA VAL A 78 -18.13 -9.95 -2.37
C VAL A 78 -17.86 -10.11 -0.88
N SER A 79 -18.46 -11.13 -0.26
CA SER A 79 -18.20 -11.51 1.14
C SER A 79 -17.00 -12.45 1.29
N GLU A 80 -16.58 -13.11 0.20
CA GLU A 80 -15.38 -13.95 0.14
C GLU A 80 -14.81 -14.04 -1.29
N LEU A 81 -13.53 -14.36 -1.39
CA LEU A 81 -12.80 -14.69 -2.62
C LEU A 81 -12.67 -16.22 -2.75
N GLY A 82 -13.82 -16.86 -2.96
CA GLY A 82 -13.93 -18.32 -2.97
C GLY A 82 -13.27 -19.04 -4.15
N SER A 83 -13.06 -18.36 -5.29
CA SER A 83 -12.51 -18.96 -6.51
C SER A 83 -11.08 -18.52 -6.81
N ALA A 84 -10.31 -19.39 -7.48
CA ALA A 84 -8.98 -19.07 -7.97
C ALA A 84 -9.00 -17.88 -8.95
N SER A 85 -10.04 -17.78 -9.79
CA SER A 85 -10.21 -16.65 -10.72
C SER A 85 -10.34 -15.32 -10.00
N LEU A 86 -11.17 -15.21 -8.95
CA LEU A 86 -11.31 -13.95 -8.22
C LEU A 86 -10.00 -13.52 -7.54
N ARG A 87 -9.25 -14.49 -7.00
CA ARG A 87 -7.92 -14.25 -6.41
C ARG A 87 -6.91 -13.81 -7.48
N ALA A 88 -6.94 -14.43 -8.65
CA ALA A 88 -6.13 -14.05 -9.80
C ALA A 88 -6.48 -12.64 -10.29
N ASP A 89 -7.76 -12.29 -10.37
CA ASP A 89 -8.21 -10.96 -10.78
C ASP A 89 -7.71 -9.88 -9.81
N MET A 90 -7.76 -10.13 -8.50
CA MET A 90 -7.20 -9.22 -7.49
C MET A 90 -5.69 -9.00 -7.68
N LEU A 91 -4.92 -10.06 -7.93
CA LEU A 91 -3.48 -9.94 -8.20
C LEU A 91 -3.21 -9.22 -9.53
N GLY A 92 -4.03 -9.49 -10.55
CA GLY A 92 -3.95 -8.85 -11.86
C GLY A 92 -4.22 -7.35 -11.81
N GLU A 93 -5.16 -6.89 -10.98
CA GLU A 93 -5.40 -5.47 -10.77
C GLU A 93 -4.21 -4.78 -10.07
N LEU A 94 -3.56 -5.47 -9.12
CA LEU A 94 -2.31 -4.97 -8.55
C LEU A 94 -1.21 -4.88 -9.62
N GLY A 95 -1.05 -5.90 -10.46
CA GLY A 95 -0.10 -5.86 -11.58
C GLY A 95 -0.37 -4.71 -12.55
N THR A 96 -1.64 -4.46 -12.87
CA THR A 96 -2.09 -3.35 -13.73
C THR A 96 -1.72 -1.99 -13.13
N GLU A 97 -1.94 -1.81 -11.82
CA GLU A 97 -1.51 -0.61 -11.12
C GLU A 97 0.01 -0.44 -11.18
N LEU A 98 0.77 -1.48 -10.84
CA LEU A 98 2.23 -1.46 -10.83
C LEU A 98 2.78 -1.08 -12.21
N ALA A 99 2.23 -1.63 -13.28
CA ALA A 99 2.59 -1.29 -14.65
C ALA A 99 2.24 0.17 -14.99
N SER A 100 1.08 0.65 -14.51
CA SER A 100 0.64 2.02 -14.77
C SER A 100 1.54 3.08 -14.14
N VAL A 101 2.23 2.75 -13.04
CA VAL A 101 3.12 3.65 -12.29
C VAL A 101 4.61 3.35 -12.47
N ALA A 102 4.98 2.35 -13.26
CA ALA A 102 6.37 1.88 -13.41
C ALA A 102 7.32 2.97 -13.97
N ASP A 103 6.84 3.76 -14.93
CA ASP A 103 7.57 4.86 -15.56
C ASP A 103 7.20 6.24 -14.99
N THR A 104 6.69 6.25 -13.75
CA THR A 104 6.25 7.48 -13.10
C THR A 104 7.36 8.05 -12.20
N TRP A 105 7.52 9.38 -12.23
CA TRP A 105 8.59 10.10 -11.53
C TRP A 105 8.01 11.23 -10.68
N ASN A 106 8.55 11.37 -9.46
CA ASN A 106 8.38 12.55 -8.62
C ASN A 106 9.39 13.61 -9.05
N VAL A 107 8.90 14.77 -9.47
CA VAL A 107 9.71 15.88 -9.94
C VAL A 107 9.85 16.91 -8.83
N PHE A 108 11.09 17.31 -8.57
CA PHE A 108 11.41 18.35 -7.61
C PHE A 108 12.23 19.45 -8.28
N GLU A 109 12.01 20.69 -7.85
CA GLU A 109 12.69 21.90 -8.34
C GLU A 109 13.64 22.42 -7.26
N ARG A 110 14.88 22.72 -7.62
CA ARG A 110 15.86 23.25 -6.67
C ARG A 110 15.46 24.65 -6.23
N VAL A 111 15.37 24.85 -4.92
CA VAL A 111 15.09 26.16 -4.29
C VAL A 111 16.37 26.78 -3.72
N ARG A 112 17.36 25.96 -3.33
CA ARG A 112 18.61 26.43 -2.70
C ARG A 112 19.77 25.47 -2.94
N GLY A 113 20.97 26.01 -3.04
CA GLY A 113 22.22 25.26 -3.24
C GLY A 113 22.61 25.10 -4.71
N THR A 114 23.69 24.36 -4.96
CA THR A 114 24.23 24.04 -6.29
C THR A 114 23.76 22.66 -6.75
N GLY A 115 23.71 22.41 -8.07
CA GLY A 115 23.30 21.10 -8.63
C GLY A 115 22.40 21.22 -9.87
N PRO A 116 21.65 20.16 -10.22
CA PRO A 116 20.65 20.17 -11.30
C PRO A 116 19.41 20.98 -10.90
N GLU A 117 18.81 21.70 -11.86
CA GLU A 117 17.64 22.56 -11.58
C GLU A 117 16.44 21.74 -11.14
N TYR A 118 16.31 20.53 -11.71
CA TYR A 118 15.32 19.57 -11.32
C TYR A 118 15.96 18.26 -10.84
N LEU A 119 15.30 17.61 -9.89
CA LEU A 119 15.62 16.28 -9.42
C LEU A 119 14.41 15.39 -9.68
N CYS A 120 14.60 14.30 -10.41
CA CYS A 120 13.55 13.34 -10.71
C CYS A 120 13.84 12.04 -9.96
N LEU A 121 12.95 11.66 -9.04
CA LEU A 121 13.03 10.41 -8.29
C LEU A 121 11.93 9.46 -8.75
N PRO A 122 12.21 8.17 -8.99
CA PRO A 122 11.19 7.19 -9.36
C PRO A 122 10.05 7.18 -8.34
N TYR A 123 8.81 7.07 -8.82
CA TYR A 123 7.65 6.93 -7.95
C TYR A 123 7.66 5.54 -7.32
N ARG A 124 8.17 5.51 -6.09
CA ARG A 124 8.20 4.29 -5.28
C ARG A 124 7.02 4.30 -4.32
N ASN A 125 6.65 3.12 -3.83
CA ASN A 125 5.77 2.84 -2.71
C ASN A 125 6.16 1.46 -2.14
N ARG A 126 5.46 0.95 -1.12
CA ARG A 126 5.83 -0.32 -0.47
C ARG A 126 5.61 -1.56 -1.37
N PHE A 127 4.81 -1.44 -2.42
CA PHE A 127 4.41 -2.53 -3.31
C PHE A 127 5.27 -2.61 -4.58
N ASN A 128 5.99 -1.55 -4.96
CA ASN A 128 6.85 -1.51 -6.16
C ASN A 128 8.33 -1.23 -5.83
N SER A 129 8.72 -1.34 -4.56
CA SER A 129 10.07 -1.03 -4.13
C SER A 129 10.55 -1.96 -3.02
N SER A 130 11.49 -2.83 -3.39
CA SER A 130 12.17 -3.74 -2.47
C SER A 130 12.80 -3.02 -1.27
N SER A 131 13.37 -1.82 -1.47
CA SER A 131 13.93 -1.03 -0.36
C SER A 131 12.83 -0.61 0.63
N ARG A 132 11.68 -0.12 0.15
CA ARG A 132 10.57 0.27 1.02
C ARG A 132 9.90 -0.92 1.72
N ALA A 133 9.80 -2.06 1.05
CA ALA A 133 9.35 -3.31 1.67
C ALA A 133 10.34 -3.78 2.75
N SER A 134 11.65 -3.63 2.50
CA SER A 134 12.71 -3.91 3.48
C SER A 134 12.65 -2.98 4.69
N ASP A 135 12.40 -1.68 4.47
CA ASP A 135 12.21 -0.69 5.55
C ASP A 135 11.03 -1.09 6.44
N LEU A 136 9.90 -1.49 5.87
CA LEU A 136 8.73 -1.96 6.62
C LEU A 136 9.05 -3.22 7.44
N ARG A 137 9.80 -4.18 6.86
CA ARG A 137 10.30 -5.36 7.58
C ARG A 137 11.27 -5.00 8.69
N ALA A 138 12.10 -3.97 8.49
CA ALA A 138 12.99 -3.46 9.51
C ALA A 138 12.19 -2.85 10.67
N SER A 139 11.16 -2.03 10.40
CA SER A 139 10.24 -1.51 11.42
C SER A 139 9.56 -2.64 12.21
N TRP A 140 9.08 -3.69 11.54
CA TRP A 140 8.52 -4.88 12.20
C TRP A 140 9.54 -5.54 13.16
N ARG A 141 10.76 -5.79 12.69
CA ARG A 141 11.83 -6.35 13.53
C ARG A 141 12.18 -5.43 14.71
N ARG A 142 12.21 -4.11 14.51
CA ARG A 142 12.46 -3.12 15.57
C ARG A 142 11.37 -3.18 16.63
N ALA A 143 10.11 -3.25 16.25
CA ALA A 143 8.97 -3.33 17.17
C ALA A 143 9.05 -4.57 18.07
N TRP A 144 9.30 -5.76 17.49
CA TRP A 144 9.50 -6.99 18.27
C TRP A 144 10.73 -6.94 19.17
N ARG A 145 11.81 -6.32 18.70
CA ARG A 145 13.03 -6.14 19.50
C ARG A 145 12.78 -5.20 20.69
N ARG A 146 11.94 -4.17 20.55
CA ARG A 146 11.51 -3.34 21.69
C ARG A 146 10.67 -4.17 22.66
N ALA A 147 9.65 -4.86 22.16
CA ALA A 147 8.76 -5.67 22.99
C ALA A 147 9.51 -6.75 23.81
N ARG A 148 10.40 -7.53 23.18
CA ARG A 148 11.16 -8.58 23.90
C ARG A 148 12.17 -8.06 24.92
N ARG A 149 12.54 -6.78 24.85
CA ARG A 149 13.41 -6.13 25.85
C ARG A 149 12.62 -5.57 27.03
N GLN A 150 11.39 -5.15 26.80
CA GLN A 150 10.55 -4.50 27.81
C GLN A 150 9.66 -5.48 28.59
N TYR A 151 9.29 -6.61 27.99
CA TYR A 151 8.31 -7.52 28.57
C TYR A 151 8.80 -8.97 28.61
N ASP A 152 8.37 -9.69 29.63
CA ASP A 152 8.65 -11.13 29.81
C ASP A 152 7.44 -12.02 29.47
N ASP A 153 6.23 -11.49 29.68
CA ASP A 153 4.97 -12.16 29.38
C ASP A 153 4.27 -11.57 28.16
N ALA A 154 3.57 -12.42 27.41
CA ALA A 154 2.68 -11.99 26.35
C ALA A 154 1.56 -12.99 26.10
N VAL A 155 0.43 -12.49 25.60
CA VAL A 155 -0.71 -13.28 25.14
C VAL A 155 -1.00 -12.93 23.69
N VAL A 156 -1.05 -13.92 22.81
CA VAL A 156 -1.56 -13.77 21.45
C VAL A 156 -3.05 -14.08 21.43
N VAL A 157 -3.80 -13.25 20.71
CA VAL A 157 -5.21 -13.40 20.46
C VAL A 157 -5.43 -13.44 18.96
N THR A 158 -6.12 -14.46 18.48
CA THR A 158 -6.62 -14.52 17.10
C THR A 158 -8.10 -14.15 17.12
N LEU A 159 -8.44 -13.09 16.40
CA LEU A 159 -9.79 -12.56 16.25
C LEU A 159 -10.24 -12.80 14.81
N THR A 160 -11.25 -13.65 14.60
CA THR A 160 -11.75 -13.95 13.25
C THR A 160 -12.96 -13.09 12.89
N THR A 161 -13.33 -13.13 11.61
CA THR A 161 -14.56 -12.53 11.11
C THR A 161 -15.51 -13.61 10.64
N ASP A 162 -16.80 -13.50 10.97
CA ASP A 162 -17.84 -14.27 10.31
C ASP A 162 -18.33 -13.48 9.09
N PRO A 163 -18.03 -13.90 7.85
CA PRO A 163 -18.38 -13.15 6.64
C PRO A 163 -19.88 -12.96 6.45
N LYS A 164 -20.73 -13.75 7.13
CA LYS A 164 -22.20 -13.63 7.05
C LYS A 164 -22.76 -12.43 7.82
N ARG A 165 -21.94 -11.81 8.67
CA ARG A 165 -22.33 -10.66 9.51
C ARG A 165 -21.96 -9.31 8.89
N HIS A 166 -21.36 -9.30 7.71
CA HIS A 166 -20.88 -8.10 7.02
C HIS A 166 -21.33 -8.15 5.56
N ASP A 167 -21.49 -6.97 4.96
CA ASP A 167 -22.00 -6.87 3.60
C ASP A 167 -20.94 -7.26 2.55
N SER A 168 -19.65 -7.12 2.89
CA SER A 168 -18.54 -7.38 1.98
C SER A 168 -17.21 -7.55 2.72
N ILE A 169 -16.15 -7.96 2.01
CA ILE A 169 -14.78 -8.01 2.55
C ILE A 169 -14.31 -6.62 3.00
N ALA A 170 -14.64 -5.56 2.25
CA ALA A 170 -14.28 -4.20 2.60
C ALA A 170 -14.92 -3.79 3.94
N ASP A 171 -16.23 -3.99 4.07
CA ASP A 171 -17.01 -3.71 5.28
C ASP A 171 -16.48 -4.53 6.48
N ALA A 172 -16.30 -5.83 6.29
CA ALA A 172 -15.70 -6.73 7.28
C ALA A 172 -14.34 -6.23 7.79
N THR A 173 -13.49 -5.71 6.88
CA THR A 173 -12.15 -5.23 7.22
C THR A 173 -12.20 -3.91 8.00
N ASP A 174 -13.07 -2.98 7.61
CA ASP A 174 -13.29 -1.73 8.35
C ASP A 174 -13.79 -2.01 9.77
N SER A 175 -14.85 -2.82 9.87
CA SER A 175 -15.44 -3.24 11.14
C SER A 175 -14.43 -3.95 12.03
N LEU A 176 -13.58 -4.81 11.47
CA LEU A 176 -12.53 -5.53 12.20
C LEU A 176 -11.54 -4.58 12.90
N ILE A 177 -11.06 -3.57 12.18
CA ILE A 177 -10.10 -2.59 12.71
C ILE A 177 -10.76 -1.70 13.78
N GLU A 178 -12.00 -1.26 13.53
CA GLU A 178 -12.76 -0.51 14.51
C GLU A 178 -12.98 -1.31 15.80
N ASN A 179 -13.41 -2.57 15.67
CA ASN A 179 -13.68 -3.46 16.78
C ASN A 179 -12.42 -3.80 17.58
N LYS A 180 -11.25 -3.93 16.93
CA LYS A 180 -9.96 -4.05 17.62
C LYS A 180 -9.63 -2.83 18.49
N ASN A 181 -9.94 -1.63 18.01
CA ASN A 181 -9.70 -0.41 18.79
C ASN A 181 -10.61 -0.34 20.01
N ARG A 182 -11.88 -0.75 19.86
CA ARG A 182 -12.85 -0.85 20.96
C ARG A 182 -12.50 -1.96 21.95
N LEU A 183 -11.93 -3.08 21.48
CA LEU A 183 -11.42 -4.16 22.34
C LEU A 183 -10.36 -3.64 23.31
N SER A 184 -9.45 -2.77 22.83
CA SER A 184 -8.44 -2.17 23.69
C SER A 184 -9.06 -1.35 24.84
N SER A 185 -10.20 -0.70 24.61
CA SER A 185 -10.95 0.00 25.66
C SER A 185 -11.69 -0.96 26.59
N TRP A 186 -12.22 -2.07 26.06
CA TRP A 186 -12.89 -3.09 26.86
C TRP A 186 -11.95 -3.78 27.86
N LEU A 187 -10.66 -3.93 27.50
CA LEU A 187 -9.64 -4.51 28.38
C LEU A 187 -9.25 -3.60 29.57
N VAL A 188 -9.49 -2.29 29.46
CA VAL A 188 -9.16 -1.31 30.53
C VAL A 188 -10.06 -1.45 31.75
N TYR A 189 -11.28 -1.96 31.58
CA TYR A 189 -12.20 -2.13 32.68
C TYR A 189 -12.04 -3.54 33.26
N ASP A 190 -11.65 -3.67 34.54
CA ASP A 190 -11.75 -4.94 35.28
C ASP A 190 -13.08 -4.94 36.05
N PRO A 191 -14.00 -5.89 35.78
CA PRO A 191 -15.32 -5.85 36.39
C PRO A 191 -15.27 -6.40 37.82
N GLU A 192 -16.04 -5.79 38.73
CA GLU A 192 -16.20 -6.30 40.11
C GLU A 192 -16.80 -7.71 40.15
N SER A 193 -17.56 -8.08 39.12
CA SER A 193 -18.12 -9.43 38.92
C SER A 193 -18.00 -9.87 37.47
N GLY A 194 -17.61 -11.14 37.26
CA GLY A 194 -17.40 -11.73 35.93
C GLY A 194 -15.92 -12.06 35.64
N PRO A 195 -15.58 -12.32 34.36
CA PRO A 195 -14.23 -12.70 33.98
C PRO A 195 -13.27 -11.52 34.14
N SER A 196 -12.20 -11.73 34.91
CA SER A 196 -11.16 -10.71 35.11
C SER A 196 -10.53 -10.31 33.78
N ARG A 197 -10.15 -9.03 33.72
CA ARG A 197 -9.47 -8.35 32.62
C ARG A 197 -8.27 -7.59 33.18
N PRO A 198 -7.33 -7.11 32.33
CA PRO A 198 -6.12 -6.48 32.83
C PRO A 198 -6.35 -5.24 33.71
N GLY A 199 -7.46 -4.51 33.52
CA GLY A 199 -7.71 -3.26 34.25
C GLY A 199 -6.87 -2.08 33.75
N PHE A 200 -6.13 -2.28 32.65
CA PHE A 200 -5.35 -1.27 31.94
C PHE A 200 -5.31 -1.62 30.44
N ARG A 201 -4.67 -0.78 29.64
CA ARG A 201 -4.46 -1.03 28.20
C ARG A 201 -3.09 -1.66 27.97
N PRO A 202 -2.96 -2.98 27.73
CA PRO A 202 -1.65 -3.57 27.52
C PRO A 202 -1.05 -3.10 26.20
N SER A 203 0.27 -2.93 26.21
CA SER A 203 1.04 -2.65 24.99
C SER A 203 0.83 -3.79 24.00
N ASN A 204 0.59 -3.48 22.73
CA ASN A 204 0.27 -4.52 21.75
C ASN A 204 0.99 -4.31 20.42
N LEU A 205 1.19 -5.42 19.71
CA LEU A 205 1.41 -5.44 18.27
C LEU A 205 0.26 -6.23 17.64
N TYR A 206 -0.16 -5.82 16.45
CA TYR A 206 -1.17 -6.57 15.73
C TYR A 206 -0.85 -6.66 14.25
N VAL A 207 -1.33 -7.73 13.64
CA VAL A 207 -1.21 -8.02 12.21
C VAL A 207 -2.62 -8.28 11.68
N LEU A 208 -2.98 -7.55 10.64
CA LEU A 208 -4.13 -7.88 9.82
C LEU A 208 -3.68 -8.99 8.87
N GLU A 209 -4.45 -10.06 8.78
CA GLU A 209 -4.22 -11.14 7.84
C GLU A 209 -5.52 -11.48 7.12
N PHE A 210 -5.40 -12.25 6.03
CA PHE A 210 -6.54 -12.73 5.27
C PHE A 210 -6.47 -14.25 5.12
N THR A 211 -7.60 -14.92 5.32
CA THR A 211 -7.74 -16.35 5.06
C THR A 211 -7.53 -16.67 3.59
N ASP A 212 -7.52 -17.95 3.22
CA ASP A 212 -7.44 -18.36 1.80
C ASP A 212 -8.68 -17.97 1.00
N SER A 213 -9.79 -17.69 1.67
CA SER A 213 -11.00 -17.10 1.09
C SER A 213 -11.03 -15.56 1.19
N GLY A 214 -9.95 -14.91 1.63
CA GLY A 214 -9.86 -13.44 1.66
C GLY A 214 -10.63 -12.78 2.81
N ILE A 215 -11.11 -13.57 3.77
CA ILE A 215 -11.82 -13.06 4.95
C ILE A 215 -10.78 -12.44 5.90
N PRO A 216 -10.98 -11.20 6.36
CA PRO A 216 -10.02 -10.54 7.24
C PRO A 216 -10.05 -11.15 8.64
N HIS A 217 -8.89 -11.45 9.20
CA HIS A 217 -8.70 -11.83 10.60
C HIS A 217 -7.52 -11.08 11.20
N LEU A 218 -7.44 -11.05 12.53
CA LEU A 218 -6.50 -10.19 13.24
C LEU A 218 -5.79 -10.97 14.33
N HIS A 219 -4.46 -10.99 14.28
CA HIS A 219 -3.64 -11.49 15.37
C HIS A 219 -3.16 -10.30 16.20
N VAL A 220 -3.50 -10.26 17.48
CA VAL A 220 -3.05 -9.24 18.43
C VAL A 220 -2.20 -9.90 19.50
N VAL A 221 -0.97 -9.44 19.66
CA VAL A 221 -0.10 -9.82 20.77
C VAL A 221 -0.13 -8.72 21.80
N TYR A 222 -0.67 -9.01 22.98
CA TYR A 222 -0.64 -8.15 24.16
C TYR A 222 0.57 -8.52 25.02
N PHE A 223 1.42 -7.55 25.31
CA PHE A 223 2.65 -7.72 26.09
C PHE A 223 2.49 -7.24 27.53
N GLY A 224 3.30 -7.79 28.44
CA GLY A 224 3.31 -7.42 29.85
C GLY A 224 2.15 -8.02 30.65
N VAL A 225 1.43 -8.99 30.07
CA VAL A 225 0.33 -9.68 30.72
C VAL A 225 0.49 -11.20 30.54
N PRO A 226 0.46 -12.00 31.62
CA PRO A 226 0.47 -13.47 31.52
C PRO A 226 -0.92 -14.02 31.16
N TRP A 227 -1.96 -13.22 31.36
CA TRP A 227 -3.35 -13.57 31.10
C TRP A 227 -4.12 -12.33 30.66
N LEU A 228 -5.01 -12.50 29.67
CA LEU A 228 -5.84 -11.40 29.17
C LEU A 228 -7.26 -11.49 29.74
N THR A 229 -7.97 -12.56 29.41
CA THR A 229 -9.31 -12.91 29.90
C THR A 229 -9.63 -14.33 29.42
N THR A 230 -10.80 -14.88 29.77
CA THR A 230 -11.21 -16.19 29.25
C THR A 230 -11.61 -16.12 27.78
N GLN A 231 -11.34 -17.17 27.01
CA GLN A 231 -11.75 -17.26 25.60
C GLN A 231 -13.27 -17.09 25.44
N ALA A 232 -14.08 -17.63 26.35
CA ALA A 232 -15.53 -17.49 26.33
C ALA A 232 -15.98 -16.03 26.54
N ALA A 233 -15.32 -15.28 27.43
CA ALA A 233 -15.61 -13.86 27.63
C ALA A 233 -15.28 -13.03 26.39
N LEU A 234 -14.12 -13.31 25.79
CA LEU A 234 -13.67 -12.60 24.60
C LEU A 234 -14.51 -12.94 23.37
N SER A 235 -14.88 -14.21 23.18
CA SER A 235 -15.78 -14.66 22.11
C SER A 235 -17.15 -13.99 22.22
N ARG A 236 -17.76 -13.93 23.42
CA ARG A 236 -19.01 -13.18 23.65
C ARG A 236 -18.87 -11.68 23.35
N TYR A 237 -17.78 -11.05 23.78
CA TYR A 237 -17.54 -9.65 23.45
C TYR A 237 -17.45 -9.44 21.93
N TRP A 238 -16.70 -10.31 21.25
CA TRP A 238 -16.42 -10.21 19.84
C TRP A 238 -17.63 -10.52 18.94
N GLY A 239 -18.35 -11.60 19.27
CA GLY A 239 -19.55 -12.05 18.58
C GLY A 239 -20.77 -11.24 18.96
N ASP A 240 -21.19 -11.32 20.21
CA ASP A 240 -22.47 -10.76 20.65
C ASP A 240 -22.42 -9.22 20.74
N SER A 241 -21.33 -8.67 21.27
CA SER A 241 -21.28 -7.22 21.52
C SER A 241 -20.79 -6.42 20.32
N ARG A 242 -19.91 -6.97 19.49
CA ARG A 242 -19.31 -6.28 18.33
C ARG A 242 -19.83 -6.77 16.97
N GLY A 243 -20.49 -7.93 16.92
CA GLY A 243 -21.02 -8.46 15.66
C GLY A 243 -19.95 -8.91 14.67
N GLN A 244 -18.68 -9.02 15.06
CA GLN A 244 -17.60 -9.31 14.10
C GLN A 244 -17.59 -10.79 13.69
N GLY A 245 -17.68 -11.69 14.67
CA GLY A 245 -17.59 -13.14 14.49
C GLY A 245 -17.43 -13.82 15.84
N ASP A 246 -17.50 -15.16 15.87
CA ASP A 246 -17.56 -15.91 17.13
C ASP A 246 -16.27 -16.67 17.46
N VAL A 247 -15.39 -16.87 16.48
CA VAL A 247 -14.15 -17.63 16.68
C VAL A 247 -13.05 -16.71 17.21
N VAL A 248 -12.60 -17.03 18.41
CA VAL A 248 -11.51 -16.38 19.10
C VAL A 248 -10.61 -17.47 19.69
N ASP A 249 -9.29 -17.30 19.55
CA ASP A 249 -8.28 -18.15 20.16
C ASP A 249 -7.35 -17.28 21.02
N VAL A 250 -7.10 -17.68 22.26
CA VAL A 250 -6.28 -16.95 23.23
C VAL A 250 -5.18 -17.87 23.73
N ARG A 251 -3.92 -17.47 23.54
CA ARG A 251 -2.77 -18.29 23.93
C ARG A 251 -1.68 -17.46 24.59
N CYS A 252 -1.11 -17.98 25.68
CA CYS A 252 0.08 -17.40 26.28
C CYS A 252 1.31 -17.72 25.41
N LEU A 253 2.18 -16.74 25.22
CA LEU A 253 3.47 -16.91 24.56
C LEU A 253 4.55 -17.16 25.64
N SER A 254 5.44 -18.11 25.38
CA SER A 254 6.60 -18.33 26.23
C SER A 254 7.81 -17.58 25.71
N LYS A 255 8.61 -16.98 26.60
CA LYS A 255 9.89 -16.36 26.23
C LYS A 255 11.01 -17.40 26.33
N ARG A 256 11.64 -17.74 25.20
CA ARG A 256 12.75 -18.71 25.12
C ARG A 256 13.90 -18.12 24.33
N GLY A 257 15.11 -18.14 24.90
CA GLY A 257 16.29 -17.54 24.25
C GLY A 257 16.12 -16.04 23.95
N GLY A 258 15.32 -15.33 24.76
CA GLY A 258 15.01 -13.91 24.57
C GLY A 258 14.00 -13.60 23.47
N GLU A 259 13.33 -14.61 22.89
CA GLU A 259 12.30 -14.48 21.85
C GLU A 259 10.96 -15.04 22.33
N PHE A 260 9.85 -14.44 21.88
CA PHE A 260 8.51 -14.99 22.14
C PHE A 260 8.20 -16.11 21.14
N VAL A 261 7.79 -17.26 21.68
CA VAL A 261 7.55 -18.50 20.95
C VAL A 261 6.09 -18.89 21.10
N MET A 262 5.47 -19.31 20.00
CA MET A 262 4.10 -19.83 19.97
C MET A 262 4.05 -21.22 20.64
N PRO A 263 2.92 -21.62 21.27
CA PRO A 263 2.73 -23.00 21.73
C PRO A 263 2.92 -24.02 20.60
N THR A 264 3.53 -25.17 20.89
CA THR A 264 3.99 -26.15 19.90
C THR A 264 2.87 -26.81 19.08
N ASP A 265 1.67 -26.86 19.64
CA ASP A 265 0.42 -27.39 19.05
C ASP A 265 -0.31 -26.37 18.16
N ALA A 266 0.24 -25.16 18.01
CA ALA A 266 -0.42 -24.02 17.36
C ALA A 266 -0.04 -23.79 15.88
N LEU A 267 0.84 -24.60 15.30
CA LEU A 267 1.53 -24.21 14.07
C LEU A 267 1.33 -25.21 12.91
N PRO A 268 0.93 -24.74 11.72
CA PRO A 268 1.26 -25.40 10.45
C PRO A 268 2.78 -25.52 10.26
N ASP A 269 3.22 -26.49 9.45
CA ASP A 269 4.58 -27.04 9.32
C ASP A 269 5.74 -26.11 8.89
N ASP A 270 5.62 -24.79 8.94
CA ASP A 270 6.59 -23.87 8.32
C ASP A 270 7.48 -23.13 9.35
N PRO A 271 8.68 -23.66 9.69
CA PRO A 271 9.64 -22.98 10.57
C PRO A 271 10.25 -21.74 9.90
N ASP A 272 10.85 -20.83 10.68
CA ASP A 272 11.64 -19.74 10.08
C ASP A 272 12.95 -20.25 9.45
N ALA A 273 13.66 -19.37 8.74
CA ALA A 273 14.91 -19.69 8.04
C ALA A 273 16.01 -20.27 8.97
N ASP A 274 15.89 -20.09 10.30
CA ASP A 274 16.81 -20.60 11.32
C ASP A 274 16.23 -21.82 12.07
N GLY A 275 15.13 -22.41 11.60
CA GLY A 275 14.44 -23.53 12.24
C GLY A 275 13.65 -23.15 13.51
N LYS A 276 13.57 -21.87 13.85
CA LYS A 276 12.91 -21.37 15.07
C LYS A 276 11.45 -21.00 14.78
N ARG A 277 10.57 -21.31 15.72
CA ARG A 277 9.12 -21.05 15.62
C ARG A 277 8.73 -19.83 16.45
N THR A 278 9.26 -18.66 16.09
CA THR A 278 8.98 -17.41 16.82
C THR A 278 7.65 -16.79 16.40
N ALA A 279 6.94 -16.16 17.34
CA ALA A 279 5.70 -15.43 17.04
C ALA A 279 5.95 -14.32 15.99
N ARG A 280 7.11 -13.66 16.07
CA ARG A 280 7.58 -12.67 15.08
C ARG A 280 7.63 -13.22 13.66
N SER A 281 8.15 -14.44 13.47
CA SER A 281 8.27 -15.04 12.14
C SER A 281 6.92 -15.49 11.60
N TYR A 282 6.12 -16.14 12.45
CA TYR A 282 4.78 -16.61 12.12
C TYR A 282 3.90 -15.44 11.65
N LEU A 283 3.80 -14.38 12.46
CA LEU A 283 3.00 -13.19 12.17
C LEU A 283 3.62 -12.27 11.10
N GLY A 284 4.82 -12.59 10.62
CA GLY A 284 5.51 -11.82 9.58
C GLY A 284 5.32 -12.37 8.17
N LYS A 285 4.41 -13.32 7.94
CA LYS A 285 4.22 -14.02 6.66
C LYS A 285 3.86 -13.05 5.52
N SER A 286 2.84 -12.23 5.69
CA SER A 286 2.42 -11.28 4.64
C SER A 286 3.49 -10.23 4.29
N LEU A 287 4.39 -9.89 5.23
CA LEU A 287 5.53 -9.02 4.94
C LEU A 287 6.60 -9.69 4.05
N ARG A 288 6.68 -11.03 4.06
CA ARG A 288 7.53 -11.79 3.14
C ARG A 288 6.94 -11.77 1.73
N SER A 289 5.64 -12.07 1.60
CA SER A 289 4.93 -11.97 0.32
C SER A 289 4.99 -10.56 -0.26
N LEU A 290 4.89 -9.51 0.59
CA LEU A 290 5.13 -8.13 0.15
C LEU A 290 6.53 -7.93 -0.42
N SER A 291 7.56 -8.53 0.19
CA SER A 291 8.94 -8.43 -0.32
C SER A 291 9.09 -9.11 -1.68
N THR A 292 8.42 -10.24 -1.88
CA THR A 292 8.36 -10.93 -3.17
C THR A 292 7.74 -10.01 -4.22
N VAL A 293 6.51 -9.53 -3.99
CA VAL A 293 5.82 -8.62 -4.93
C VAL A 293 6.62 -7.35 -5.20
N ALA A 294 7.21 -6.72 -4.17
CA ALA A 294 7.99 -5.50 -4.33
C ALA A 294 9.35 -5.69 -5.01
N GLY A 295 9.76 -6.93 -5.26
CA GLY A 295 10.94 -7.30 -6.04
C GLY A 295 10.64 -7.81 -7.44
N MET A 296 9.36 -8.01 -7.78
CA MET A 296 8.92 -8.46 -9.11
C MET A 296 8.78 -7.27 -10.07
N ASP A 297 9.04 -7.50 -11.35
CA ASP A 297 8.64 -6.56 -12.38
C ASP A 297 7.12 -6.61 -12.56
N PRO A 298 6.46 -5.52 -13.00
CA PRO A 298 5.00 -5.50 -13.15
C PRO A 298 4.46 -6.58 -14.09
N GLU A 299 5.23 -6.96 -15.11
CA GLU A 299 4.91 -8.04 -16.04
C GLU A 299 4.86 -9.39 -15.31
N ASP A 300 5.86 -9.70 -14.48
CA ASP A 300 5.90 -10.93 -13.68
C ASP A 300 4.69 -11.04 -12.73
N VAL A 301 4.21 -9.92 -12.19
CA VAL A 301 2.99 -9.91 -11.35
C VAL A 301 1.76 -10.28 -12.17
N GLY A 302 1.67 -9.80 -13.42
CA GLY A 302 0.63 -10.17 -14.37
C GLY A 302 0.71 -11.64 -14.83
N GLU A 303 1.91 -12.15 -15.03
CA GLU A 303 2.15 -13.57 -15.33
C GLU A 303 1.73 -14.46 -14.16
N ALA A 304 2.09 -14.09 -12.92
CA ALA A 304 1.67 -14.81 -11.72
C ALA A 304 0.14 -14.84 -11.57
N ALA A 305 -0.54 -13.73 -11.85
CA ALA A 305 -2.00 -13.68 -11.88
C ALA A 305 -2.58 -14.62 -12.95
N SER A 306 -1.98 -14.65 -14.14
CA SER A 306 -2.44 -15.50 -15.24
C SER A 306 -2.23 -16.99 -14.95
N ALA A 307 -1.06 -17.36 -14.41
CA ALA A 307 -0.74 -18.72 -13.98
C ALA A 307 -1.74 -19.24 -12.94
N ARG A 308 -2.13 -18.38 -11.99
CA ARG A 308 -3.14 -18.69 -10.98
C ARG A 308 -4.52 -18.93 -11.58
N ARG A 309 -4.91 -18.13 -12.58
CA ARG A 309 -6.20 -18.32 -13.28
C ARG A 309 -6.27 -19.67 -14.01
N SER A 310 -5.14 -20.14 -14.52
CA SER A 310 -5.03 -21.44 -15.20
C SER A 310 -4.75 -22.63 -14.28
N GLU A 311 -4.67 -22.43 -12.96
CA GLU A 311 -4.26 -23.46 -11.99
C GLU A 311 -2.92 -24.13 -12.38
N ASP A 312 -1.97 -23.35 -12.92
CA ASP A 312 -0.66 -23.86 -13.36
C ASP A 312 0.13 -24.37 -12.13
N PRO A 313 0.65 -25.61 -12.15
CA PRO A 313 1.47 -26.17 -11.07
C PRO A 313 2.73 -25.36 -10.71
N ARG A 314 3.13 -24.40 -11.55
CA ARG A 314 4.23 -23.45 -11.29
C ARG A 314 3.82 -22.23 -10.46
N ASP A 315 2.54 -22.07 -10.13
CA ASP A 315 2.08 -21.08 -9.14
C ASP A 315 2.58 -21.51 -7.76
N THR A 316 3.66 -20.89 -7.30
CA THR A 316 4.46 -21.35 -6.15
C THR A 316 4.22 -20.57 -4.87
N ASP A 317 3.54 -19.42 -4.93
CA ASP A 317 3.25 -18.61 -3.75
C ASP A 317 1.77 -18.19 -3.70
N ASP A 318 0.96 -19.09 -3.13
CA ASP A 318 -0.46 -18.95 -2.88
C ASP A 318 -0.85 -17.69 -2.10
N ALA A 319 0.12 -16.95 -1.53
CA ALA A 319 -0.13 -15.77 -0.73
C ALA A 319 0.04 -14.43 -1.48
N LEU A 320 0.55 -14.41 -2.73
CA LEU A 320 0.81 -13.15 -3.44
C LEU A 320 -0.46 -12.30 -3.64
N TRP A 321 -1.57 -12.93 -4.01
CA TRP A 321 -2.85 -12.21 -4.19
C TRP A 321 -3.35 -11.55 -2.91
N LYS A 322 -2.97 -12.06 -1.72
CA LYS A 322 -3.33 -11.43 -0.44
C LYS A 322 -2.64 -10.06 -0.28
N VAL A 323 -1.48 -9.83 -0.91
CA VAL A 323 -0.82 -8.51 -0.95
C VAL A 323 -1.72 -7.47 -1.64
N ALA A 324 -2.46 -7.88 -2.68
CA ALA A 324 -3.39 -7.01 -3.38
C ALA A 324 -4.54 -6.52 -2.49
N LEU A 325 -4.96 -7.31 -1.49
CA LEU A 325 -5.97 -6.89 -0.52
C LEU A 325 -5.50 -5.71 0.33
N TYR A 326 -4.24 -5.71 0.81
CA TYR A 326 -3.68 -4.56 1.56
C TYR A 326 -3.57 -3.31 0.70
N TRP A 327 -3.27 -3.49 -0.59
CA TRP A 327 -3.20 -2.39 -1.54
C TRP A 327 -4.58 -1.80 -1.84
N ALA A 328 -5.56 -2.63 -2.18
CA ALA A 328 -6.92 -2.22 -2.53
C ALA A 328 -7.64 -1.61 -1.32
N LEU A 329 -7.55 -2.23 -0.15
CA LEU A 329 -8.17 -1.76 1.09
C LEU A 329 -7.36 -0.68 1.82
N GLU A 330 -6.18 -0.32 1.29
CA GLU A 330 -5.26 0.66 1.88
C GLU A 330 -4.90 0.37 3.35
N ARG A 331 -4.78 -0.91 3.69
CA ARG A 331 -4.45 -1.35 5.04
C ARG A 331 -2.95 -1.45 5.28
N ARG A 332 -2.56 -1.26 6.53
CA ARG A 332 -1.21 -1.57 7.01
C ARG A 332 -1.12 -3.07 7.28
N PHE A 333 0.06 -3.64 7.07
CA PHE A 333 0.34 -5.04 7.40
C PHE A 333 0.34 -5.27 8.91
N PHE A 334 0.93 -4.33 9.67
CA PHE A 334 0.95 -4.38 11.11
C PHE A 334 0.76 -2.98 11.72
N GLY A 335 0.41 -2.98 13.00
CA GLY A 335 0.38 -1.79 13.85
C GLY A 335 0.55 -2.19 15.31
N GLY A 336 0.37 -1.24 16.21
CA GLY A 336 0.51 -1.51 17.63
C GLY A 336 0.56 -0.24 18.47
N SER A 337 0.98 -0.41 19.71
CA SER A 337 1.17 0.71 20.62
C SER A 337 2.37 1.58 20.21
N PRO A 338 2.26 2.92 20.35
CA PRO A 338 3.29 3.87 19.90
C PRO A 338 4.69 3.58 20.43
N GLU A 339 4.83 3.17 21.70
CA GLU A 339 6.11 2.84 22.34
C GLU A 339 6.85 1.66 21.69
N LEU A 340 6.14 0.83 20.91
CA LEU A 340 6.73 -0.26 20.13
C LEU A 340 6.97 0.15 18.68
N THR A 341 6.04 0.92 18.09
CA THR A 341 6.00 1.17 16.64
C THR A 341 6.56 2.51 16.20
N ASN A 342 6.64 3.51 17.08
CA ASN A 342 7.24 4.79 16.72
C ASN A 342 8.74 4.59 16.48
N ASP A 343 9.20 5.21 15.40
CA ASP A 343 10.61 5.26 15.03
C ASP A 343 11.25 6.51 15.63
N ASP A 344 10.83 6.95 16.82
CA ASP A 344 11.50 8.06 17.52
C ASP A 344 12.98 7.69 17.63
N PRO A 345 13.87 8.45 16.96
CA PRO A 345 15.28 8.33 17.20
C PRO A 345 15.49 8.74 18.66
N ASP A 346 16.29 7.97 19.38
CA ASP A 346 16.84 8.44 20.65
C ASP A 346 17.31 9.90 20.43
N GLY A 347 16.82 10.82 21.26
CA GLY A 347 16.77 12.25 20.96
C GLY A 347 18.14 12.93 20.94
N ASP A 348 18.90 12.73 19.86
CA ASP A 348 20.15 13.42 19.58
C ASP A 348 20.13 14.07 18.19
N ASP A 349 20.65 15.30 18.16
CA ASP A 349 21.05 16.11 17.02
C ASP A 349 19.96 16.85 16.23
N ALA A 350 19.19 17.66 16.97
CA ALA A 350 18.61 18.88 16.41
C ALA A 350 19.50 20.10 16.70
N ASP A 351 20.77 20.09 16.25
CA ASP A 351 21.50 21.34 16.05
C ASP A 351 22.65 21.16 15.05
N SER A 352 22.59 21.93 13.96
CA SER A 352 23.54 21.99 12.83
C SER A 352 23.42 20.91 11.74
N LEU A 353 22.24 20.75 11.14
CA LEU A 353 22.20 20.22 9.78
C LEU A 353 22.96 21.20 8.85
N PRO A 354 23.96 20.73 8.07
CA PRO A 354 24.73 21.58 7.18
C PRO A 354 23.82 22.26 6.15
N HIS A 355 24.32 23.25 5.41
CA HIS A 355 23.55 23.91 4.34
C HIS A 355 23.24 22.91 3.21
N VAL A 356 22.15 22.15 3.34
CA VAL A 356 21.76 21.11 2.40
C VAL A 356 21.10 21.76 1.17
N ARG A 357 21.38 21.18 0.00
CA ARG A 357 20.63 21.45 -1.24
C ARG A 357 19.15 21.23 -0.97
N CYS A 358 18.32 22.23 -1.26
CA CYS A 358 16.88 22.14 -1.00
C CYS A 358 16.12 22.03 -2.31
N TYR A 359 15.24 21.05 -2.36
CA TYR A 359 14.31 20.84 -3.47
C TYR A 359 12.88 20.97 -2.97
N ARG A 360 12.01 21.51 -3.81
CA ARG A 360 10.56 21.61 -3.59
C ARG A 360 9.87 20.64 -4.54
N TYR A 361 8.94 19.84 -4.01
CA TYR A 361 8.10 18.97 -4.83
C TYR A 361 7.23 19.79 -5.80
N VAL A 362 7.25 19.40 -7.07
CA VAL A 362 6.49 20.06 -8.15
C VAL A 362 5.28 19.22 -8.54
N GLY A 363 5.47 17.91 -8.66
CA GLY A 363 4.42 17.00 -9.12
C GLY A 363 4.96 15.61 -9.44
N THR A 364 4.04 14.75 -9.89
CA THR A 364 4.33 13.38 -10.32
C THR A 364 3.80 13.20 -11.73
N ALA A 365 4.61 12.65 -12.64
CA ALA A 365 4.25 12.45 -14.04
C ALA A 365 5.00 11.25 -14.62
N ARG A 366 4.48 10.66 -15.70
CA ARG A 366 5.25 9.68 -16.48
C ARG A 366 6.41 10.37 -17.18
N TYR A 367 7.48 9.65 -17.49
CA TYR A 367 8.67 10.24 -18.12
C TYR A 367 8.33 11.06 -19.38
N ASN A 368 7.49 10.51 -20.26
CA ASN A 368 7.08 11.18 -21.50
C ASN A 368 6.12 12.36 -21.30
N ASP A 369 5.51 12.48 -20.12
CA ASP A 369 4.64 13.61 -19.78
C ASP A 369 5.41 14.76 -19.10
N ILE A 370 6.69 14.55 -18.76
CA ILE A 370 7.57 15.61 -18.23
C ILE A 370 8.01 16.52 -19.39
N PRO A 371 7.83 17.85 -19.29
CA PRO A 371 8.32 18.79 -20.31
C PRO A 371 9.77 18.54 -20.70
N GLY A 372 10.06 18.57 -22.00
CA GLY A 372 11.43 18.42 -22.50
C GLY A 372 12.42 19.36 -21.82
N ASP A 373 12.04 20.62 -21.58
CA ASP A 373 12.93 21.58 -20.92
C ASP A 373 13.19 21.26 -19.44
N ILE A 374 12.29 20.54 -18.77
CA ILE A 374 12.52 20.00 -17.43
C ILE A 374 13.43 18.77 -17.53
N ARG A 375 13.15 17.85 -18.47
CA ARG A 375 13.97 16.64 -18.68
C ARG A 375 15.44 17.00 -18.95
N ASP A 376 15.69 18.00 -19.80
CA ASP A 376 17.05 18.46 -20.16
C ASP A 376 17.84 19.06 -18.98
N ARG A 377 17.12 19.56 -17.96
CA ARG A 377 17.70 20.24 -16.78
C ARG A 377 17.55 19.42 -15.50
N ALA A 378 17.02 18.21 -15.63
CA ALA A 378 16.79 17.28 -14.54
C ALA A 378 17.94 16.29 -14.38
N GLU A 379 18.25 15.95 -13.13
CA GLU A 379 18.98 14.74 -12.81
C GLU A 379 17.96 13.63 -12.47
N PHE A 380 18.01 12.54 -13.23
CA PHE A 380 17.18 11.35 -12.97
C PHE A 380 17.94 10.38 -12.09
N VAL A 381 17.48 10.22 -10.84
CA VAL A 381 18.10 9.29 -9.90
C VAL A 381 17.58 7.89 -10.16
N LEU A 382 18.38 7.08 -10.82
CA LEU A 382 18.01 5.70 -11.10
C LEU A 382 17.96 4.87 -9.80
N PRO A 383 17.05 3.88 -9.68
CA PRO A 383 17.26 2.77 -8.77
C PRO A 383 18.59 2.10 -9.13
N GLY A 384 19.37 1.62 -8.15
CA GLY A 384 20.57 0.82 -8.44
C GLY A 384 20.28 -0.29 -9.47
N ASN A 385 21.28 -0.64 -10.30
CA ASN A 385 21.18 -1.53 -11.48
C ASN A 385 20.00 -1.30 -12.45
N GLY A 386 19.21 -0.22 -12.31
CA GLY A 386 18.06 0.07 -13.16
C GLY A 386 18.46 0.65 -14.51
N ARG A 387 17.74 0.25 -15.55
CA ARG A 387 17.90 0.79 -16.92
C ARG A 387 17.71 2.30 -16.93
N PRO A 388 18.51 3.05 -17.72
CA PRO A 388 18.28 4.47 -17.94
C PRO A 388 16.86 4.70 -18.50
N PRO A 389 16.30 5.92 -18.37
CA PRO A 389 15.04 6.25 -19.03
C PRO A 389 15.17 5.94 -20.52
N PRO A 390 14.08 5.58 -21.22
CA PRO A 390 14.14 5.31 -22.65
C PRO A 390 14.81 6.50 -23.34
N ALA A 391 16.01 6.27 -23.87
CA ALA A 391 16.72 7.28 -24.62
C ALA A 391 15.81 7.69 -25.77
N GLU A 392 15.58 8.99 -25.96
CA GLU A 392 14.97 9.47 -27.19
C GLU A 392 15.76 8.84 -28.33
N ALA A 393 15.08 8.07 -29.17
CA ALA A 393 15.68 7.55 -30.38
C ALA A 393 16.14 8.77 -31.17
N SER A 394 17.44 9.07 -31.09
CA SER A 394 18.11 10.03 -31.94
C SER A 394 18.11 9.41 -33.34
N GLY A 395 16.98 9.53 -34.02
CA GLY A 395 16.83 9.34 -35.44
C GLY A 395 17.65 10.42 -36.13
N THR A 396 18.94 10.15 -36.27
CA THR A 396 19.76 10.76 -37.30
C THR A 396 19.57 9.91 -38.54
N GLY A 397 18.81 10.48 -39.49
CA GLY A 397 18.60 10.01 -40.85
C GLY A 397 18.18 11.20 -41.69
#